data_AF-A0A2S3U866-F1
#
_entry.id   AF-A0A2S3U866-F1
#
_cell.length_a   1.000
_cell.length_b   1.000
_cell.length_c   1.000
_cell.angle_alpha   90.00
_cell.angle_beta   90.00
_cell.angle_gamma   90.00
#
_symmetry.space_group_name_H-M   'P 1'
#
loop_
_entity.id
_entity.type
_entity.pdbx_description
1 polymer ?
#
loop_
_entity_poly.entity_id
_entity_poly.type
_entity_poly.pdbx_seq_one_letter_code
_entity_poly.pdbx_strand_id
1 'polypeptide(L)' 'MHWDREWYFSTEESQILLVNNMDEIMDMWEQHPDYPAYVLDGQTAILEDYFAAKPENVIELSD' A
#
# COMPACT_ATOMS: atom_id res chain seq x y z
N MET A 1 -3.44 -9.36 -0.72
CA MET A 1 -3.98 -9.29 0.67
C MET A 1 -5.41 -8.76 0.59
N HIS A 2 -6.24 -8.98 1.60
CA HIS A 2 -7.56 -8.34 1.73
C HIS A 2 -7.47 -7.17 2.71
N TRP A 3 -7.99 -6.00 2.33
CA TRP A 3 -7.85 -4.76 3.09
C TRP A 3 -9.20 -4.12 3.40
N ASP A 4 -9.72 -4.38 4.60
CA ASP A 4 -10.83 -3.59 5.13
C ASP A 4 -10.31 -2.20 5.53
N ARG A 5 -10.73 -1.15 4.79
CA ARG A 5 -10.31 0.25 5.05
C ARG A 5 -10.59 0.68 6.50
N GLU A 6 -11.70 0.19 7.06
CA GLU A 6 -12.10 0.39 8.45
C GLU A 6 -12.88 -0.84 8.93
N TRP A 7 -12.62 -1.31 10.16
CA TRP A 7 -13.36 -2.43 10.75
C TRP A 7 -13.28 -2.46 12.28
N TYR A 8 -12.36 -3.24 12.84
CA TYR A 8 -12.20 -3.41 14.30
C TYR A 8 -11.34 -2.32 14.94
N PHE A 9 -10.43 -1.73 14.19
CA PHE A 9 -9.58 -0.61 14.59
C PHE A 9 -10.21 0.72 14.17
N SER A 10 -9.70 1.83 14.72
CA SER A 10 -10.01 3.14 14.18
C SER A 10 -9.49 3.27 12.75
N THR A 11 -10.09 4.15 11.95
CA THR A 11 -9.65 4.41 10.56
C THR A 11 -8.18 4.84 10.53
N GLU A 12 -7.74 5.65 11.50
CA GLU A 12 -6.35 6.11 11.61
C GLU A 12 -5.38 4.97 11.94
N GLU A 13 -5.77 4.05 12.82
CA GLU A 13 -4.97 2.86 13.13
C GLU A 13 -4.83 1.97 11.89
N SER A 14 -5.91 1.75 11.13
CA SER A 14 -5.85 1.05 9.85
C SER A 14 -4.92 1.76 8.86
N GLN A 15 -4.97 3.09 8.75
CA GLN A 15 -4.09 3.84 7.85
C GLN A 15 -2.60 3.68 8.19
N ILE A 16 -2.23 3.64 9.47
CA ILE A 16 -0.84 3.38 9.88
C ILE A 16 -0.40 1.99 9.42
N LEU A 17 -1.26 0.99 9.60
CA LEU A 17 -0.97 -0.37 9.13
C LEU A 17 -0.87 -0.44 7.60
N LEU A 18 -1.68 0.35 6.88
CA LEU A 18 -1.62 0.42 5.43
C LEU A 18 -0.24 0.91 4.96
N VAL A 19 0.23 2.01 5.55
CA VAL A 19 1.52 2.61 5.18
C VAL A 19 2.66 1.60 5.39
N ASN A 20 2.68 0.94 6.55
CA ASN A 20 3.70 -0.08 6.84
C ASN A 20 3.64 -1.24 5.84
N ASN A 21 2.44 -1.73 5.51
CA ASN A 21 2.33 -2.86 4.61
C ASN A 21 2.72 -2.49 3.16
N MET A 22 2.37 -1.30 2.71
CA MET A 22 2.79 -0.81 1.39
C MET A 22 4.30 -0.67 1.30
N ASP A 23 4.96 -0.13 2.32
CA ASP A 23 6.43 -0.05 2.36
C ASP A 23 7.08 -1.43 2.26
N GLU A 24 6.60 -2.41 3.03
CA GLU A 24 7.10 -3.78 2.97
C GLU A 24 6.89 -4.45 1.60
N ILE A 25 5.75 -4.17 0.94
CA ILE A 25 5.46 -4.67 -0.41
C ILE A 25 6.45 -4.08 -1.42
N MET A 26 6.71 -2.77 -1.35
CA MET A 26 7.65 -2.08 -2.24
C MET A 26 9.07 -2.61 -2.05
N ASP A 27 9.54 -2.68 -0.80
CA ASP A 27 10.86 -3.23 -0.47
C ASP A 27 11.04 -4.66 -1.00
N MET A 28 10.00 -5.50 -0.86
CA MET A 28 10.01 -6.86 -1.37
C MET A 28 10.09 -6.88 -2.90
N TRP A 29 9.33 -6.03 -3.57
CA TRP A 29 9.31 -5.99 -5.03
C TRP A 29 10.65 -5.54 -5.62
N GLU A 30 11.29 -4.53 -5.03
CA GLU A 30 12.63 -4.07 -5.45
C GLU A 30 13.70 -5.16 -5.28
N GLN A 31 13.62 -5.94 -4.21
CA GLN A 31 14.60 -6.98 -3.89
C GLN A 31 14.38 -8.29 -4.66
N HIS A 32 13.19 -8.50 -5.22
CA HIS A 32 12.79 -9.76 -5.86
C HIS A 32 12.26 -9.54 -7.29
N PRO A 33 13.14 -9.35 -8.29
CA PRO A 33 12.74 -9.14 -9.69
C PRO A 33 11.96 -10.31 -10.31
N ASP A 34 12.00 -11.49 -9.69
CA ASP A 34 11.24 -12.68 -10.08
C ASP A 34 9.82 -12.72 -9.49
N TYR A 35 9.43 -11.72 -8.70
CA TYR A 35 8.08 -11.54 -8.19
C TYR A 35 7.26 -10.61 -9.12
N PRO A 36 6.39 -11.15 -9.99
CA PRO A 36 5.91 -10.41 -11.16
C PRO A 36 4.78 -9.42 -10.86
N ALA A 37 3.98 -9.66 -9.80
CA ALA A 37 2.83 -8.83 -9.48
C ALA A 37 2.33 -9.08 -8.05
N TYR A 38 1.74 -8.04 -7.46
CA TYR A 38 0.99 -8.11 -6.21
C TYR A 38 -0.47 -7.68 -6.42
N VAL A 39 -1.43 -8.43 -5.86
CA VAL A 39 -2.86 -8.10 -5.95
C VAL A 39 -3.28 -7.24 -4.75
N LEU A 40 -3.54 -5.96 -5.03
CA LEU A 40 -4.00 -4.91 -4.11
C LEU A 40 -5.52 -4.93 -3.91
N ASP A 41 -6.07 -6.10 -3.61
CA ASP A 41 -7.46 -6.30 -3.19
C ASP A 41 -8.57 -5.78 -4.15
N GLY A 42 -8.22 -5.41 -5.38
CA GLY A 42 -9.17 -4.92 -6.39
C GLY A 42 -9.73 -3.53 -6.10
N GLN A 43 -9.12 -2.75 -5.19
CA GLN A 43 -9.57 -1.41 -4.81
C GLN A 43 -8.48 -0.36 -5.04
N THR A 44 -8.80 0.67 -5.81
CA THR A 44 -7.89 1.78 -6.09
C THR A 44 -7.74 2.74 -4.90
N ALA A 45 -8.70 2.75 -3.98
CA ALA A 45 -8.69 3.60 -2.79
C ALA A 45 -7.46 3.36 -1.89
N ILE A 46 -6.87 2.16 -1.93
CA ILE A 46 -5.63 1.86 -1.21
C ILE A 46 -4.49 2.78 -1.65
N LEU A 47 -4.34 3.01 -2.96
CA LEU A 47 -3.29 3.88 -3.51
C LEU A 47 -3.53 5.33 -3.10
N GLU A 48 -4.79 5.79 -3.15
CA GLU A 48 -5.15 7.15 -2.74
C GLU A 48 -4.80 7.41 -1.27
N ASP A 49 -5.16 6.47 -0.38
CA ASP A 49 -4.85 6.57 1.05
C ASP A 49 -3.35 6.51 1.33
N TYR A 50 -2.62 5.63 0.63
CA TYR A 50 -1.17 5.54 0.77
C TYR A 50 -0.47 6.83 0.31
N PHE A 51 -0.84 7.37 -0.85
CA PHE A 51 -0.23 8.59 -1.38
C PHE A 51 -0.62 9.86 -0.61
N ALA A 52 -1.80 9.87 0.04
CA ALA A 52 -2.14 10.94 0.96
C ALA A 52 -1.19 10.96 2.18
N ALA A 53 -0.74 9.78 2.63
CA ALA A 53 0.20 9.65 3.73
C ALA A 53 1.68 9.81 3.30
N LYS A 54 2.04 9.34 2.10
CA LYS A 54 3.39 9.37 1.50
C LYS A 54 3.37 9.94 0.08
N PRO A 55 3.20 11.27 -0.07
CA PRO A 55 3.08 11.91 -1.38
C PRO A 55 4.33 11.77 -2.24
N GLU A 56 5.51 11.59 -1.64
CA GLU A 56 6.79 11.37 -2.34
C GLU A 56 6.79 10.11 -3.22
N ASN A 57 6.04 9.07 -2.85
CA ASN A 57 6.01 7.79 -3.55
C ASN A 57 5.11 7.79 -4.79
N VAL A 58 4.33 8.86 -5.00
CA VAL A 58 3.53 9.05 -6.23
C VAL A 58 4.43 9.11 -7.47
N ILE A 59 5.58 9.77 -7.34
CA ILE A 59 6.53 9.96 -8.45
C ILE A 59 7.18 8.62 -8.81
N GLU A 60 7.57 7.84 -7.80
CA GLU A 60 8.23 6.56 -7.96
C GLU A 60 7.37 5.52 -8.67
N LEU A 61 6.07 5.47 -8.35
CA LEU A 61 5.13 4.52 -8.96
C LEU A 61 4.58 4.95 -10.33
N SER A 62 5.05 6.08 -10.87
CA SER A 62 4.61 6.58 -12.19
C SER A 62 5.54 6.23 -13.36
N ASP A 63 6.74 5.70 -13.06
CA ASP A 63 7.76 5.26 -14.03
C ASP A 63 7.67 3.75 -14.32
#